data_AF-A0A059LMG3-F1
#
_entry.id   AF-A0A059LMG3-F1
#
_cell.length_a   1.000
_cell.length_b   1.000
_cell.length_c   1.000
_cell.angle_alpha   90.00
_cell.angle_beta   90.00
_cell.angle_gamma   90.00
#
_symmetry.space_group_name_H-M   'P 1'
#
loop_
_entity.id
_entity.type
_entity.pdbx_description
1 polymer ?
#
loop_
_entity_poly.entity_id
_entity_poly.type
_entity_poly.pdbx_seq_one_letter_code
_entity_poly.pdbx_strand_id
1 'polypeptide(L)'
;SPRKLDSLLHGHSYSGHAVGCAAAVAALDEFEARASSGDGEGTARDGGGSEDGLEKSGLEKSGFDKRGPQRHAALSSLADYLAEADCGPRLPDLWPADLVRELSCHPRAQRVVALGTVLAAELAGEGRGYASDAAAGVVEALGRRGVFARPLGSVVYLMTTPLGTARECRRLAQLLLQALDAAPR
;
A
#
# COMPACT_ATOMS: atom_id res chain seq x y z
N SER A 1 32.77 20.83 -23.33
CA SER A 1 31.84 20.30 -24.35
C SER A 1 30.47 20.92 -24.10
N PRO A 2 29.84 21.58 -25.09
CA PRO A 2 28.53 22.22 -24.92
C PRO A 2 27.46 21.25 -24.40
N ARG A 3 27.58 19.95 -24.72
CA ARG A 3 26.65 18.89 -24.28
C ARG A 3 26.62 18.63 -22.77
N LYS A 4 27.65 19.04 -22.03
CA LYS A 4 27.72 18.83 -20.58
C LYS A 4 26.77 19.76 -19.81
N LEU A 5 26.43 20.92 -20.39
CA LEU A 5 25.47 21.87 -19.81
C LEU A 5 24.02 21.37 -19.99
N ASP A 6 23.76 20.56 -21.01
CA ASP A 6 22.42 20.01 -21.33
C ASP A 6 22.15 18.64 -20.65
N SER A 7 23.08 18.14 -19.85
CA SER A 7 22.98 16.80 -19.23
C SER A 7 22.62 16.90 -17.75
N LEU A 8 21.77 16.00 -17.24
CA LEU A 8 21.56 15.83 -15.80
C LEU A 8 22.79 15.14 -15.19
N LEU A 9 23.73 15.92 -14.66
CA LEU A 9 24.99 15.43 -14.06
C LEU A 9 24.78 14.94 -12.62
N HIS A 10 23.87 13.98 -12.46
CA HIS A 10 23.56 13.34 -11.19
C HIS A 10 23.62 11.82 -11.34
N GLY A 11 24.23 11.15 -10.38
CA GLY A 11 24.34 9.69 -10.37
C GLY A 11 25.00 9.17 -9.09
N HIS A 12 24.64 7.95 -8.72
CA HIS A 12 25.21 7.22 -7.59
C HIS A 12 25.80 5.90 -8.06
N SER A 13 26.77 5.35 -7.31
CA SER A 13 27.47 4.10 -7.67
C SER A 13 26.55 2.89 -7.93
N TYR A 14 25.34 2.88 -7.34
CA TYR A 14 24.35 1.81 -7.50
C TYR A 14 23.14 2.20 -8.37
N SER A 15 23.22 3.32 -9.10
CA SER A 15 22.16 3.72 -10.03
C SER A 15 22.02 2.66 -11.13
N GLY A 16 20.82 2.07 -11.27
CA GLY A 16 20.60 0.98 -12.22
C GLY A 16 21.21 -0.36 -11.82
N HIS A 17 21.34 -0.64 -10.52
CA HIS A 17 21.87 -1.93 -10.03
C HIS A 17 21.04 -3.11 -10.55
N ALA A 18 21.69 -4.04 -11.27
CA ALA A 18 21.02 -5.13 -11.99
C ALA A 18 20.12 -6.00 -11.10
N VAL A 19 20.58 -6.37 -9.90
CA VAL A 19 19.77 -7.19 -8.96
C VAL A 19 18.52 -6.43 -8.49
N GLY A 20 18.65 -5.12 -8.26
CA GLY A 20 17.51 -4.29 -7.85
C GLY A 20 16.49 -4.13 -8.97
N CYS A 21 16.97 -3.98 -10.20
CA CYS A 21 16.10 -3.93 -11.38
C CYS A 21 15.36 -5.25 -11.60
N ALA A 22 16.06 -6.39 -11.48
CA ALA A 22 15.44 -7.70 -11.63
C ALA A 22 14.36 -7.97 -10.57
N ALA A 23 14.64 -7.63 -9.31
CA ALA A 23 13.65 -7.75 -8.22
C ALA A 23 12.43 -6.85 -8.44
N ALA A 24 12.63 -5.62 -8.93
CA ALA A 24 11.55 -4.70 -9.22
C ALA A 24 10.65 -5.21 -10.36
N VAL A 25 11.23 -5.74 -11.44
CA VAL A 25 10.46 -6.35 -12.55
C VAL A 25 9.60 -7.50 -12.04
N ALA A 26 10.19 -8.44 -11.29
CA ALA A 26 9.44 -9.57 -10.73
C ALA A 26 8.30 -9.12 -9.80
N ALA A 27 8.51 -8.08 -9.00
CA ALA A 27 7.46 -7.54 -8.12
C ALA A 27 6.32 -6.89 -8.92
N LEU A 28 6.62 -6.18 -10.00
CA LEU A 28 5.61 -5.58 -10.87
C LEU A 28 4.78 -6.65 -11.58
N ASP A 29 5.42 -7.69 -12.11
CA ASP A 29 4.74 -8.82 -12.75
C ASP A 29 3.74 -9.49 -11.77
N GLU A 30 4.12 -9.69 -10.51
CA GLU A 30 3.23 -10.24 -9.47
C GLU A 30 2.04 -9.31 -9.15
N PHE A 31 2.28 -7.99 -9.07
CA PHE A 31 1.21 -7.03 -8.82
C PHE A 31 0.20 -6.97 -9.99
N GLU A 32 0.68 -7.04 -11.24
CA GLU A 32 -0.17 -7.08 -12.44
C GLU A 32 -0.95 -8.39 -12.55
N ALA A 33 -0.32 -9.53 -12.25
CA ALA A 33 -0.99 -10.83 -12.21
C ALA A 33 -2.12 -10.86 -11.17
N ARG A 34 -1.92 -10.23 -10.01
CA ARG A 34 -2.97 -10.10 -8.99
C ARG A 34 -4.11 -9.20 -9.44
N ALA A 35 -3.80 -8.11 -10.12
CA ALA A 35 -4.79 -7.14 -10.54
C ALA A 35 -5.65 -7.64 -11.73
N SER A 36 -5.07 -8.50 -12.58
CA SER A 36 -5.78 -9.16 -13.68
C SER A 36 -6.61 -10.37 -13.27
N SER A 37 -6.33 -10.99 -12.12
CA SER A 37 -7.01 -12.22 -11.67
C SER A 37 -8.41 -12.03 -11.10
N GLY A 38 -8.96 -10.81 -11.00
CA GLY A 38 -10.40 -10.57 -10.75
C GLY A 38 -11.00 -11.06 -9.42
N ASP A 39 -10.28 -11.88 -8.65
CA ASP A 39 -10.86 -12.63 -7.54
C ASP A 39 -10.61 -11.92 -6.21
N GLY A 40 -11.70 -11.40 -5.65
CA GLY A 40 -11.78 -10.78 -4.33
C GLY A 40 -11.59 -11.72 -3.14
N GLU A 41 -11.06 -12.92 -3.32
CA GLU A 41 -10.82 -13.86 -2.22
C GLU A 41 -9.54 -14.66 -2.48
N GLY A 42 -8.44 -14.19 -1.89
CA GLY A 42 -7.16 -14.90 -1.98
C GLY A 42 -7.26 -16.25 -1.29
N THR A 43 -7.20 -17.33 -2.07
CA THR A 43 -6.84 -18.65 -1.55
C THR A 43 -5.48 -18.50 -0.87
N ALA A 44 -5.44 -18.79 0.42
CA ALA A 44 -4.21 -18.78 1.21
C ALA A 44 -3.16 -19.65 0.50
N ARG A 45 -2.14 -19.01 -0.09
CA ARG A 45 -0.93 -19.72 -0.49
C ARG A 45 -0.16 -20.00 0.79
N ASP A 46 -0.36 -21.20 1.31
CA ASP A 46 0.35 -21.73 2.46
C ASP A 46 1.86 -21.80 2.13
N GLY A 47 2.68 -21.32 3.06
CA GLY A 47 4.10 -21.09 2.88
C GLY A 47 4.93 -22.37 2.94
N GLY A 48 4.82 -23.23 1.93
CA GLY A 48 5.65 -24.42 1.74
C GLY A 48 6.72 -24.20 0.68
N GLY A 49 7.90 -23.72 1.06
CA GLY A 49 9.06 -23.70 0.17
C GLY A 49 9.56 -25.12 -0.06
N SER A 50 9.31 -25.66 -1.25
CA SER A 50 10.03 -26.83 -1.79
C SER A 50 10.80 -26.35 -3.02
N GLU A 51 12.12 -26.37 -2.90
CA GLU A 51 13.08 -26.06 -3.96
C GLU A 51 13.12 -27.22 -4.95
N ASP A 52 12.18 -27.31 -5.89
CA ASP A 52 12.32 -28.18 -7.06
C ASP A 52 11.39 -27.71 -8.18
N GLY A 53 11.97 -27.35 -9.33
CA GLY A 53 11.22 -27.12 -10.57
C GLY A 53 11.39 -25.75 -11.21
N LEU A 54 12.63 -25.34 -11.51
CA LEU A 54 12.88 -24.34 -12.56
C LEU A 54 12.66 -25.00 -13.94
N GLU A 55 11.40 -25.35 -14.25
CA GLU A 55 10.99 -25.74 -15.58
C GLU A 55 10.44 -24.54 -16.34
N LYS A 56 10.85 -24.48 -17.60
CA LYS A 56 10.73 -23.36 -18.54
C LYS A 56 9.26 -23.07 -18.86
N SER A 57 8.63 -22.14 -18.16
CA SER A 57 7.44 -21.45 -18.69
C SER A 57 7.91 -20.30 -19.57
N GLY A 58 7.49 -20.33 -20.83
CA GLY A 58 7.85 -19.36 -21.86
C GLY A 58 7.70 -17.92 -21.35
N LEU A 59 8.75 -17.15 -21.60
CA LEU A 59 8.73 -15.69 -21.50
C LEU A 59 7.77 -15.17 -22.58
N GLU A 60 6.46 -15.29 -22.35
CA GLU A 60 5.50 -14.46 -23.04
C GLU A 60 5.82 -13.04 -22.61
N LYS A 61 6.28 -12.26 -23.59
CA LYS A 61 6.63 -10.86 -23.42
C LYS A 61 5.37 -10.16 -22.91
N SER A 62 5.31 -9.85 -21.61
CA SER A 62 4.42 -8.79 -21.15
C SER A 62 4.74 -7.60 -22.03
N GLY A 63 3.77 -7.23 -22.86
CA GLY A 63 3.94 -6.24 -23.88
C GLY A 63 4.21 -4.92 -23.18
N PHE A 64 5.48 -4.51 -23.09
CA PHE A 64 5.82 -3.14 -22.79
C PHE A 64 5.03 -2.28 -23.77
N ASP A 65 4.01 -1.58 -23.28
CA ASP A 65 3.15 -0.75 -24.12
C ASP A 65 4.05 0.30 -24.78
N LYS A 66 4.28 0.13 -26.08
CA LYS A 66 5.12 1.02 -26.87
C LYS A 66 4.43 2.36 -27.13
N ARG A 67 3.19 2.54 -26.68
CA ARG A 67 2.50 3.83 -26.71
C ARG A 67 3.15 4.72 -25.65
N GLY A 68 4.15 5.49 -26.07
CA GLY A 68 4.70 6.59 -25.28
C GLY A 68 3.58 7.54 -24.81
N PRO A 69 3.83 8.37 -23.78
CA PRO A 69 2.81 9.18 -23.15
C PRO A 69 2.06 10.00 -24.20
N GLN A 70 0.80 9.62 -24.45
CA GLN A 70 -0.04 10.37 -25.37
C GLN A 70 -0.30 11.73 -24.73
N ARG A 71 -0.14 12.80 -25.49
CA ARG A 71 -0.39 14.16 -25.02
C ARG A 71 -1.88 14.26 -24.74
N HIS A 72 -2.29 14.06 -23.50
CA HIS A 72 -3.67 14.27 -23.09
C HIS A 72 -4.02 15.75 -23.34
N ALA A 73 -5.08 15.98 -24.11
CA ALA A 73 -5.67 17.31 -24.24
C ALA A 73 -6.03 17.83 -22.84
N ALA A 74 -6.10 19.15 -22.63
CA ALA A 74 -6.44 19.72 -21.33
C ALA A 74 -7.82 19.22 -20.87
N LEU A 75 -7.83 18.23 -19.97
CA LEU A 75 -9.06 17.62 -19.47
C LEU A 75 -9.71 18.55 -18.45
N SER A 76 -11.02 18.79 -18.62
CA SER A 76 -11.83 19.74 -17.85
C SER A 76 -12.10 19.31 -16.40
N SER A 77 -11.82 18.05 -16.05
CA SER A 77 -12.13 17.47 -14.75
C SER A 77 -11.18 16.33 -14.38
N LEU A 78 -10.94 16.16 -13.07
CA LEU A 78 -10.21 15.02 -12.52
C LEU A 78 -10.91 13.68 -12.81
N ALA A 79 -12.25 13.68 -12.90
CA ALA A 79 -13.02 12.49 -13.24
C ALA A 79 -12.76 12.04 -14.68
N ASP A 80 -12.68 12.99 -15.62
CA ASP A 80 -12.36 12.74 -17.03
C ASP A 80 -10.92 12.21 -17.16
N TYR A 81 -9.97 12.81 -16.44
CA TYR A 81 -8.59 12.30 -16.38
C TYR A 81 -8.52 10.89 -15.82
N LEU A 82 -9.24 10.58 -14.74
CA LEU A 82 -9.24 9.23 -14.16
C LEU A 82 -9.99 8.19 -15.00
N ALA A 83 -10.88 8.63 -15.89
CA ALA A 83 -11.59 7.77 -16.83
C ALA A 83 -10.80 7.53 -18.12
N GLU A 84 -10.05 8.52 -18.60
CA GLU A 84 -9.19 8.43 -19.78
C GLU A 84 -7.78 7.92 -19.48
N ALA A 85 -7.31 8.05 -18.23
CA ALA A 85 -6.02 7.51 -17.81
C ALA A 85 -6.10 5.99 -17.81
N ASP A 86 -5.42 5.38 -18.78
CA ASP A 86 -5.06 3.97 -18.78
C ASP A 86 -3.98 3.72 -17.71
N CYS A 87 -4.38 3.86 -16.45
CA CYS A 87 -3.53 3.69 -15.26
C CYS A 87 -3.42 2.22 -14.84
N GLY A 88 -3.86 1.29 -15.69
CA GLY A 88 -3.95 -0.11 -15.39
C GLY A 88 -5.10 -0.46 -14.43
N PRO A 89 -5.20 -1.74 -14.03
CA PRO A 89 -6.23 -2.20 -13.11
C PRO A 89 -6.09 -1.55 -11.73
N ARG A 90 -7.22 -1.12 -11.16
CA ARG A 90 -7.27 -0.53 -9.81
C ARG A 90 -7.20 -1.60 -8.75
N LEU A 91 -6.54 -1.28 -7.63
CA LEU A 91 -6.65 -2.12 -6.43
C LEU A 91 -8.12 -2.18 -5.98
N PRO A 92 -8.60 -3.34 -5.52
CA PRO A 92 -9.92 -3.45 -4.94
C PRO A 92 -10.01 -2.61 -3.65
N ASP A 93 -11.23 -2.30 -3.23
CA ASP A 93 -11.46 -1.68 -1.92
C ASP A 93 -11.07 -2.65 -0.80
N LEU A 94 -9.85 -2.47 -0.29
CA LEU A 94 -9.26 -3.36 0.71
C LEU A 94 -9.88 -3.17 2.10
N TRP A 95 -10.23 -1.94 2.46
CA TRP A 95 -10.72 -1.59 3.78
C TRP A 95 -12.26 -1.56 3.81
N PRO A 96 -12.93 -2.41 4.61
CA PRO A 96 -14.39 -2.43 4.67
C PRO A 96 -14.96 -1.09 5.16
N ALA A 97 -15.87 -0.50 4.37
CA ALA A 97 -16.40 0.84 4.62
C ALA A 97 -17.15 0.97 5.97
N ASP A 98 -17.79 -0.11 6.41
CA ASP A 98 -18.44 -0.22 7.72
C ASP A 98 -17.42 -0.06 8.87
N LEU A 99 -16.30 -0.77 8.82
CA LEU A 99 -15.24 -0.68 9.83
C LEU A 99 -14.50 0.66 9.79
N VAL A 100 -14.25 1.19 8.60
CA VAL A 100 -13.65 2.53 8.46
C VAL A 100 -14.56 3.59 9.08
N ARG A 101 -15.88 3.48 8.86
CA ARG A 101 -16.87 4.37 9.47
C ARG A 101 -16.90 4.21 10.99
N GLU A 102 -16.87 2.98 11.50
CA GLU A 102 -16.84 2.71 12.94
C GLU A 102 -15.60 3.31 13.61
N LEU A 103 -14.41 3.10 13.03
CA LEU A 103 -13.17 3.73 13.46
C LEU A 103 -13.25 5.26 13.42
N SER A 104 -13.87 5.83 12.38
CA SER A 104 -14.03 7.28 12.22
C SER A 104 -14.94 7.90 13.29
N CYS A 105 -15.89 7.14 13.82
CA CYS A 105 -16.79 7.57 14.88
C CYS A 105 -16.27 7.22 16.28
N HIS A 106 -15.13 6.54 16.39
CA HIS A 106 -14.58 6.12 17.67
C HIS A 106 -14.18 7.35 18.52
N PRO A 107 -14.53 7.44 19.82
CA PRO A 107 -14.31 8.64 20.64
C PRO A 107 -12.84 9.09 20.75
N ARG A 108 -11.90 8.16 20.56
CA ARG A 108 -10.45 8.44 20.57
C ARG A 108 -9.87 8.80 19.21
N ALA A 109 -10.62 8.63 18.12
CA ALA A 109 -10.14 8.95 16.78
C ALA A 109 -10.51 10.40 16.44
N GLN A 110 -9.51 11.22 16.13
CA GLN A 110 -9.70 12.58 15.63
C GLN A 110 -9.97 12.58 14.11
N ARG A 111 -9.24 11.75 13.37
CA ARG A 111 -9.48 11.51 11.93
C ARG A 111 -9.07 10.09 11.56
N VAL A 112 -9.71 9.56 10.53
CA VAL A 112 -9.34 8.29 9.91
C VAL A 112 -9.20 8.50 8.40
N VAL A 113 -8.16 7.91 7.82
CA VAL A 113 -7.91 7.91 6.38
C VAL A 113 -7.71 6.47 5.95
N ALA A 114 -8.51 6.01 4.99
CA ALA A 114 -8.34 4.72 4.34
C ALA A 114 -8.17 4.97 2.83
N LEU A 115 -7.01 4.60 2.28
CA LEU A 115 -6.71 4.77 0.86
C LEU A 115 -5.75 3.69 0.38
N GLY A 116 -6.16 2.92 -0.63
CA GLY A 116 -5.38 1.81 -1.15
C GLY A 116 -5.01 0.84 -0.04
N THR A 117 -3.71 0.58 0.14
CA THR A 117 -3.19 -0.35 1.15
C THR A 117 -3.01 0.27 2.54
N VAL A 118 -3.41 1.53 2.74
CA VAL A 118 -3.16 2.27 3.98
C VAL A 118 -4.45 2.57 4.72
N LEU A 119 -4.48 2.25 6.01
CA LEU A 119 -5.48 2.68 6.99
C LEU A 119 -4.76 3.40 8.13
N ALA A 120 -5.05 4.68 8.33
CA ALA A 120 -4.46 5.49 9.38
C ALA A 120 -5.55 6.12 10.27
N ALA A 121 -5.31 6.15 11.57
CA ALA A 121 -6.13 6.85 12.55
C ALA A 121 -5.24 7.82 13.34
N GLU A 122 -5.57 9.12 13.29
CA GLU A 122 -5.02 10.09 14.23
C GLU A 122 -5.83 10.04 15.52
N LEU A 123 -5.14 9.92 16.65
CA LEU A 123 -5.74 9.85 17.96
C LEU A 123 -5.93 11.25 18.55
N ALA A 124 -7.08 11.46 19.18
CA ALA A 124 -7.35 12.63 19.99
C ALA A 124 -6.48 12.60 21.25
N GLY A 125 -5.78 13.70 21.55
CA GLY A 125 -4.92 13.79 22.73
C GLY A 125 -4.22 15.14 22.85
N GLU A 126 -3.54 15.34 23.99
CA GLU A 126 -2.69 16.51 24.22
C GLU A 126 -1.29 16.26 23.65
N GLY A 127 -0.78 17.25 22.90
CA GLY A 127 0.44 17.11 22.09
C GLY A 127 0.11 16.93 20.62
N ARG A 128 0.65 17.81 19.77
CA ARG A 128 0.41 17.81 18.31
C ARG A 128 1.61 17.26 17.57
N GLY A 129 1.34 16.45 16.54
CA GLY A 129 2.36 15.96 15.62
C GLY A 129 3.30 14.93 16.24
N TYR A 130 4.54 14.88 15.74
CA TYR A 130 5.53 13.84 16.06
C TYR A 130 5.99 13.79 17.52
N ALA A 131 5.73 14.83 18.31
CA ALA A 131 6.10 14.87 19.72
C ALA A 131 5.06 14.21 20.65
N SER A 132 3.90 13.79 20.11
CA SER A 132 2.87 13.09 20.86
C SER A 132 3.20 11.61 21.00
N ASP A 133 2.95 11.03 22.17
CA ASP A 133 3.07 9.58 22.42
C ASP A 133 1.69 8.89 22.48
N ALA A 134 0.64 9.57 22.03
CA ALA A 134 -0.74 9.09 22.14
C ALA A 134 -0.97 7.74 21.43
N ALA A 135 -0.22 7.45 20.36
CA ALA A 135 -0.33 6.21 19.62
C ALA A 135 0.41 5.03 20.25
N ALA A 136 1.34 5.25 21.19
CA ALA A 136 2.17 4.16 21.73
C ALA A 136 1.34 3.09 22.44
N GLY A 137 0.37 3.48 23.28
CA GLY A 137 -0.50 2.52 23.97
C GLY A 137 -1.35 1.67 23.00
N VAL A 138 -1.80 2.26 21.89
CA VAL A 138 -2.56 1.55 20.85
C VAL A 138 -1.65 0.59 20.08
N VAL A 139 -0.44 1.03 19.73
CA VAL A 139 0.57 0.19 19.06
C VAL A 139 0.98 -0.99 19.95
N GLU A 140 1.16 -0.77 21.25
CA GLU A 140 1.46 -1.85 22.19
C GLU A 140 0.30 -2.86 22.26
N ALA A 141 -0.95 -2.37 22.33
CA ALA A 141 -2.14 -3.22 22.33
C ALA A 141 -2.29 -4.03 21.03
N LEU A 142 -1.90 -3.46 19.88
CA LEU A 142 -1.80 -4.16 18.60
C LEU A 142 -0.69 -5.23 18.61
N GLY A 143 0.48 -4.89 19.17
CA GLY A 143 1.61 -5.82 19.29
C GLY A 143 1.26 -7.07 20.10
N ARG A 144 0.53 -6.91 21.22
CA ARG A 144 0.02 -8.03 22.03
C ARG A 144 -0.97 -8.93 21.27
N ARG A 145 -1.54 -8.44 20.17
CA ARG A 145 -2.46 -9.16 19.27
C ARG A 145 -1.77 -9.68 18.01
N GLY A 146 -0.44 -9.58 17.94
CA GLY A 146 0.37 -10.04 16.80
C GLY A 146 0.38 -9.10 15.60
N VAL A 147 -0.02 -7.83 15.78
CA VAL A 147 0.05 -6.80 14.73
C VAL A 147 1.21 -5.87 15.01
N PHE A 148 2.21 -5.90 14.14
CA PHE A 148 3.32 -4.96 14.18
C PHE A 148 2.91 -3.63 13.53
N ALA A 149 2.90 -2.57 14.32
CA ALA A 149 2.70 -1.20 13.86
C ALA A 149 3.80 -0.30 14.45
N ARG A 150 4.06 0.85 13.81
CA ARG A 150 4.97 1.87 14.33
C ARG A 150 4.19 3.15 14.57
N PRO A 151 4.36 3.80 15.74
CA PRO A 151 3.69 5.07 15.99
C PRO A 151 4.33 6.17 15.14
N LEU A 152 3.51 7.11 14.65
CA LEU A 152 3.95 8.37 14.07
C LEU A 152 3.27 9.51 14.84
N GLY A 153 3.85 9.87 15.99
CA GLY A 153 3.25 10.85 16.89
C GLY A 153 1.89 10.37 17.41
N SER A 154 0.85 11.16 17.17
CA SER A 154 -0.55 10.80 17.47
C SER A 154 -1.20 9.85 16.45
N VAL A 155 -0.48 9.43 15.40
CA VAL A 155 -1.05 8.58 14.34
C VAL A 155 -0.63 7.12 14.52
N VAL A 156 -1.62 6.23 14.51
CA VAL A 156 -1.43 4.80 14.26
C VAL A 156 -1.83 4.50 12.82
N TYR A 157 -1.01 3.77 12.10
CA TYR A 157 -1.31 3.37 10.73
C TYR A 157 -0.99 1.89 10.52
N LEU A 158 -1.84 1.26 9.71
CA LEU A 158 -1.68 -0.08 9.20
C LEU A 158 -1.47 0.03 7.70
N MET A 159 -0.44 -0.65 7.21
CA MET A 159 -0.12 -0.74 5.79
C MET A 159 -0.07 -2.22 5.41
N THR A 160 -0.80 -2.60 4.36
CA THR A 160 -0.79 -3.96 3.84
C THR A 160 -0.01 -4.03 2.52
N THR A 161 0.28 -5.25 2.08
CA THR A 161 0.81 -5.48 0.73
C THR A 161 -0.30 -5.22 -0.31
N PRO A 162 0.02 -4.73 -1.52
CA PRO A 162 -0.91 -4.69 -2.65
C PRO A 162 -1.50 -6.05 -3.02
N LEU A 163 -0.85 -7.14 -2.59
CA LEU A 163 -1.33 -8.52 -2.75
C LEU A 163 -2.30 -8.97 -1.65
N GLY A 164 -2.55 -8.13 -0.65
CA GLY A 164 -3.36 -8.45 0.51
C GLY A 164 -4.82 -8.69 0.17
N THR A 165 -5.53 -9.40 1.05
CA THR A 165 -6.95 -9.70 0.87
C THR A 165 -7.84 -8.78 1.70
N ALA A 166 -9.06 -8.52 1.21
CA ALA A 166 -10.08 -7.79 1.98
C ALA A 166 -10.36 -8.46 3.35
N ARG A 167 -10.21 -9.78 3.45
CA ARG A 167 -10.35 -10.54 4.70
C ARG A 167 -9.26 -10.17 5.70
N GLU A 168 -8.00 -10.08 5.27
CA GLU A 168 -6.89 -9.66 6.14
C GLU A 168 -7.04 -8.20 6.56
N CYS A 169 -7.38 -7.31 5.63
CA CYS A 169 -7.65 -5.89 5.92
C CYS A 169 -8.82 -5.71 6.90
N ARG A 170 -9.90 -6.50 6.76
CA ARG A 170 -11.00 -6.57 7.73
C ARG A 170 -10.49 -6.95 9.12
N ARG A 171 -9.71 -8.04 9.20
CA ARG A 171 -9.13 -8.50 10.48
C ARG A 171 -8.26 -7.42 11.11
N LEU A 172 -7.41 -6.77 10.32
CA LEU A 172 -6.55 -5.68 10.79
C LEU A 172 -7.34 -4.47 11.31
N ALA A 173 -8.39 -4.05 10.59
CA ALA A 173 -9.27 -2.98 11.02
C ALA A 173 -10.02 -3.31 12.33
N GLN A 174 -10.49 -4.56 12.48
CA GLN A 174 -11.10 -5.04 13.72
C GLN A 174 -10.11 -5.04 14.90
N LEU A 175 -8.87 -5.48 14.66
CA LEU A 175 -7.83 -5.47 15.69
C LEU A 175 -7.44 -4.05 16.11
N LEU A 176 -7.44 -3.10 15.16
CA LEU A 176 -7.26 -1.68 15.47
C LEU A 176 -8.36 -1.16 16.37
N LEU A 177 -9.63 -1.45 16.03
CA LEU A 177 -10.76 -1.02 16.85
C LEU A 177 -10.65 -1.58 18.29
N GLN A 178 -10.39 -2.88 18.43
CA GLN A 178 -10.17 -3.51 19.73
C GLN A 178 -8.96 -2.94 20.49
N ALA A 179 -7.92 -2.49 19.78
CA ALA A 179 -6.75 -1.86 20.39
C ALA A 179 -7.08 -0.45 20.88
N LEU A 180 -7.93 0.30 20.17
CA LEU A 180 -8.43 1.61 20.61
C LEU A 180 -9.26 1.52 21.88
N ASP A 181 -10.09 0.47 21.99
CA ASP A 181 -10.89 0.17 23.19
C ASP A 181 -10.01 -0.22 24.39
N ALA A 182 -8.97 -1.02 24.16
CA ALA A 182 -8.16 -1.61 25.22
C ALA A 182 -6.99 -0.73 25.70
N ALA A 183 -6.51 0.20 24.88
CA ALA A 183 -5.37 1.03 25.25
C ALA A 183 -5.72 1.96 26.43
N PRO A 184 -4.81 2.19 27.39
CA PRO A 184 -5.04 3.15 28.47
C PRO A 184 -5.31 4.56 27.91
N ARG A 185 -6.11 5.36 28.63
CA ARG A 185 -6.44 6.74 28.25
C ARG A 185 -5.26 7.66 28.48
#